data_AF-A0A7V4NN51-F1
#
_entry.id   AF-A0A7V4NN51-F1
#
_cell.length_a   1.000
_cell.length_b   1.000
_cell.length_c   1.000
_cell.angle_alpha   90.00
_cell.angle_beta   90.00
_cell.angle_gamma   90.00
#
_symmetry.space_group_name_H-M   'P 1'
#
loop_
_entity.id
_entity.type
_entity.pdbx_description
1 polymer ?
#
loop_
_entity_poly.entity_id
_entity_poly.type
_entity_poly.pdbx_seq_one_letter_code
_entity_poly.pdbx_strand_id
1 'polypeptide(L)'
;MRTKKGFVLYLTLILLSLLLLMSLALNQIIVSQSKVLQTLGKSVIAYYGAETGIERGFYEYYVNNRGPGFSASSILEIIGSNPVEYSVTFYSPSPWSNLCPATYYKSICIISTGKFLDNQRAVSSNY
;
A
#
# COMPACT_ATOMS: atom_id res chain seq x y z
N MET A 1 -45.27 6.16 -47.39
CA MET A 1 -44.15 6.88 -46.72
C MET A 1 -44.17 6.85 -45.18
N ARG A 2 -45.19 6.30 -44.49
CA ARG A 2 -45.23 6.26 -43.00
C ARG A 2 -44.29 5.22 -42.36
N THR A 3 -43.95 4.13 -43.06
CA THR A 3 -43.12 3.01 -42.56
C THR A 3 -41.64 3.37 -42.35
N LYS A 4 -41.07 4.29 -43.15
CA LYS A 4 -39.67 4.70 -43.00
C LYS A 4 -39.41 5.51 -41.72
N LYS A 5 -40.39 6.29 -41.24
CA LYS A 5 -40.27 7.11 -40.02
C LYS A 5 -40.23 6.26 -38.74
N GLY A 6 -41.04 5.20 -38.67
CA GLY A 6 -41.04 4.28 -37.54
C GLY A 6 -39.75 3.46 -37.42
N PHE A 7 -39.18 3.04 -38.56
CA PHE A 7 -37.92 2.31 -38.59
C PHE A 7 -36.74 3.17 -38.12
N VAL A 8 -36.68 4.44 -38.53
CA VAL A 8 -35.64 5.37 -38.06
C VAL A 8 -35.74 5.59 -36.55
N LEU A 9 -36.95 5.74 -36.01
CA LEU A 9 -37.16 5.89 -34.57
C LEU A 9 -36.67 4.65 -33.79
N TYR A 10 -36.99 3.45 -34.28
CA TYR A 10 -36.53 2.20 -33.68
C TYR A 10 -35.00 2.09 -33.68
N LEU A 11 -34.36 2.45 -34.80
CA LEU A 11 -32.92 2.44 -34.92
C LEU A 11 -32.26 3.45 -33.97
N THR A 12 -32.83 4.65 -33.83
CA THR A 12 -32.33 5.63 -32.85
C THR A 12 -32.45 5.15 -31.41
N LEU A 13 -33.52 4.43 -31.06
CA LEU A 13 -33.70 3.86 -29.72
C LEU A 13 -32.66 2.78 -29.41
N ILE A 14 -32.34 1.91 -30.38
CA ILE A 14 -31.29 0.91 -30.22
C ILE A 14 -29.92 1.57 -30.04
N LEU A 15 -29.61 2.61 -30.83
CA LEU A 15 -28.35 3.32 -30.70
C LEU A 15 -28.23 4.02 -29.34
N LEU A 16 -29.30 4.68 -28.88
CA LEU A 16 -29.32 5.33 -27.58
C LEU A 16 -29.18 4.32 -26.43
N SER A 17 -29.81 3.15 -26.52
CA SER A 17 -29.66 2.11 -25.49
C SER A 17 -28.24 1.53 -25.47
N LEU A 18 -27.61 1.34 -26.63
CA LEU A 18 -26.23 0.90 -26.73
C LEU A 18 -25.26 1.91 -26.10
N LEU A 19 -25.43 3.21 -26.42
CA LEU A 19 -24.63 4.29 -25.85
C LEU A 19 -24.81 4.39 -24.33
N LEU A 20 -26.04 4.22 -23.84
CA LEU A 20 -26.33 4.21 -22.41
C LEU A 20 -25.62 3.05 -21.70
N LEU A 21 -25.65 1.84 -22.27
CA LEU A 21 -24.96 0.68 -21.73
C LEU A 21 -23.44 0.89 -21.66
N MET A 22 -22.84 1.43 -22.71
CA MET A 22 -21.42 1.77 -22.73
C MET A 22 -21.06 2.78 -21.64
N SER A 23 -21.88 3.83 -21.49
CA SER A 23 -21.66 4.85 -20.46
C SER A 23 -21.78 4.29 -19.04
N LEU A 24 -22.73 3.39 -18.79
CA LEU A 24 -22.87 2.75 -17.48
C LEU A 24 -21.66 1.86 -17.16
N ALA A 25 -21.19 1.08 -18.14
CA ALA A 25 -20.01 0.23 -17.98
C ALA A 25 -18.76 1.06 -17.65
N LEU A 26 -18.54 2.17 -18.36
CA LEU A 26 -17.42 3.08 -18.07
C LEU A 26 -17.52 3.70 -16.67
N ASN A 27 -18.72 4.11 -16.25
CA ASN A 27 -18.91 4.68 -14.92
C ASN A 27 -18.55 3.68 -13.81
N GLN A 28 -18.89 2.40 -13.97
CA GLN A 28 -18.52 1.35 -13.02
C GLN A 28 -17.00 1.19 -12.91
N ILE A 29 -16.28 1.27 -14.02
CA ILE A 29 -14.81 1.21 -14.05
C ILE A 29 -14.21 2.43 -13.33
N ILE A 30 -14.73 3.64 -13.58
CA ILE A 30 -14.22 4.86 -12.95
C ILE A 30 -14.40 4.79 -11.42
N VAL A 31 -15.57 4.38 -10.95
CA VAL A 31 -15.85 4.26 -9.52
C VAL A 31 -14.97 3.19 -8.85
N SER A 32 -14.73 2.06 -9.52
CA SER A 32 -13.88 1.00 -8.96
C SER A 32 -12.41 1.45 -8.88
N GLN A 33 -11.89 2.09 -9.93
CA GLN A 33 -10.52 2.60 -9.97
C GLN A 33 -10.29 3.71 -8.94
N SER A 34 -11.27 4.59 -8.71
CA SER A 34 -11.18 5.62 -7.67
C SER A 34 -10.97 5.04 -6.27
N LYS A 35 -11.65 3.93 -5.93
CA LYS A 35 -11.45 3.24 -4.65
C LYS A 35 -10.05 2.65 -4.52
N VAL A 36 -9.52 2.08 -5.61
CA VAL A 36 -8.14 1.53 -5.63
C VAL A 36 -7.12 2.65 -5.39
N LEU A 37 -7.27 3.79 -6.05
CA LEU A 37 -6.37 4.94 -5.88
C LEU A 37 -6.35 5.46 -4.42
N GLN A 38 -7.50 5.51 -3.75
CA GLN A 38 -7.55 5.89 -2.34
C GLN A 38 -6.78 4.91 -1.44
N THR A 39 -6.91 3.61 -1.68
CA THR A 39 -6.16 2.58 -0.93
C THR A 39 -4.67 2.66 -1.22
N LEU A 40 -4.27 2.94 -2.46
CA LEU A 40 -2.86 3.16 -2.82
C LEU A 40 -2.28 4.38 -2.11
N GLY A 41 -3.01 5.50 -2.04
CA GLY A 41 -2.56 6.68 -1.29
C GLY A 41 -2.27 6.37 0.18
N LYS A 42 -3.18 5.66 0.86
CA LYS A 42 -2.98 5.20 2.25
C LYS A 42 -1.78 4.26 2.38
N SER A 43 -1.59 3.38 1.40
CA SER A 43 -0.46 2.45 1.34
C SER A 43 0.88 3.16 1.21
N VAL A 44 0.97 4.25 0.45
CA VAL A 44 2.19 5.05 0.31
C VAL A 44 2.55 5.71 1.64
N ILE A 45 1.57 6.23 2.38
CA ILE A 45 1.79 6.80 3.72
C ILE A 45 2.31 5.74 4.69
N ALA A 46 1.70 4.55 4.70
CA ALA A 46 2.17 3.43 5.51
C ALA A 46 3.60 3.00 5.11
N TYR A 47 3.96 3.07 3.83
CA TYR A 47 5.31 2.78 3.36
C TYR A 47 6.33 3.81 3.86
N TYR A 48 6.02 5.10 3.82
CA TYR A 48 6.88 6.14 4.40
C TYR A 48 7.11 5.95 5.90
N GLY A 49 6.07 5.55 6.65
CA GLY A 49 6.21 5.17 8.05
C GLY A 49 7.18 4.00 8.23
N ALA A 50 7.09 2.98 7.36
CA ALA A 50 7.99 1.83 7.39
C ALA A 50 9.45 2.24 7.11
N GLU A 51 9.71 3.06 6.09
CA GLU A 51 11.06 3.54 5.79
C GLU A 51 11.67 4.36 6.93
N THR A 52 10.87 5.25 7.53
CA THR A 52 11.32 6.03 8.69
C THR A 52 11.69 5.12 9.87
N GLY A 53 10.93 4.04 10.08
CA GLY A 53 11.30 3.03 11.07
C GLY A 53 12.60 2.29 10.72
N ILE A 54 12.90 2.03 9.44
CA ILE A 54 14.21 1.46 9.04
C ILE A 54 15.34 2.41 9.41
N GLU A 55 15.22 3.70 9.10
CA GLU A 55 16.23 4.71 9.46
C GLU A 55 16.42 4.78 10.97
N ARG A 56 15.31 4.76 11.74
CA ARG A 56 15.38 4.69 13.19
C ARG A 56 16.06 3.42 13.67
N GLY A 57 15.79 2.28 13.05
CA GLY A 57 16.47 1.02 13.33
C GLY A 57 17.98 1.14 13.13
N PHE A 58 18.42 1.69 12.01
CA PHE A 58 19.85 1.92 11.78
C PHE A 58 20.46 2.87 12.79
N TYR A 59 19.76 3.94 13.18
CA TYR A 59 20.21 4.84 14.23
C TYR A 59 20.42 4.11 15.56
N GLU A 60 19.43 3.31 15.99
CA GLU A 60 19.52 2.52 17.22
C GLU A 60 20.66 1.49 17.17
N TYR A 61 20.92 0.90 16.01
CA TYR A 61 22.02 -0.04 15.81
C TYR A 61 23.40 0.62 15.92
N TYR A 62 23.63 1.66 15.11
CA TYR A 62 24.97 2.26 14.98
C TYR A 62 25.31 3.23 16.11
N VAL A 63 24.33 3.98 16.62
CA VAL A 63 24.58 5.02 17.63
C VAL A 63 24.36 4.48 19.03
N ASN A 64 23.27 3.74 19.24
CA ASN A 64 22.90 3.25 20.56
C ASN A 64 23.36 1.80 20.83
N ASN A 65 24.06 1.16 19.89
CA ASN A 65 24.54 -0.23 19.97
C ASN A 65 23.40 -1.22 20.34
N ARG A 66 22.17 -0.97 19.88
CA ARG A 66 21.04 -1.89 20.03
C ARG A 66 21.18 -3.05 19.04
N GLY A 67 20.88 -4.26 19.46
CA GLY A 67 21.04 -5.46 18.64
C GLY A 67 19.76 -6.29 18.46
N PRO A 68 19.89 -7.53 17.94
CA PRO A 68 18.80 -8.49 17.84
C PRO A 68 18.01 -8.64 19.14
N GLY A 69 16.68 -8.66 19.03
CA GLY A 69 15.78 -8.68 20.20
C GLY A 69 15.31 -7.30 20.66
N PHE A 70 15.84 -6.21 20.09
CA PHE A 70 15.23 -4.89 20.23
C PHE A 70 14.00 -4.76 19.32
N SER A 71 12.96 -4.13 19.86
CA SER A 71 11.83 -3.64 19.08
C SER A 71 11.46 -2.24 19.54
N ALA A 72 11.04 -1.41 18.61
CA ALA A 72 10.56 -0.06 18.89
C ALA A 72 9.36 0.25 18.03
N SER A 73 8.33 0.81 18.63
CA SER A 73 7.21 1.39 17.91
C SER A 73 7.01 2.83 18.35
N SER A 74 6.65 3.68 17.41
CA SER A 74 6.30 5.07 17.70
C SER A 74 5.29 5.57 16.68
N ILE A 75 4.55 6.60 17.10
CA ILE A 75 3.79 7.44 16.19
C ILE A 75 4.80 8.39 15.53
N LEU A 76 4.82 8.39 14.20
CA LEU A 76 5.62 9.31 13.40
C LEU A 76 4.96 10.69 13.36
N GLU A 77 3.69 10.72 12.96
CA GLU A 77 2.90 11.93 12.78
C GLU A 77 1.40 11.59 12.85
N ILE A 78 0.55 12.60 13.06
CA ILE A 78 -0.90 12.49 12.96
C ILE A 78 -1.37 13.30 11.74
N ILE A 79 -1.86 12.62 10.71
CA ILE A 79 -2.42 13.26 9.51
C ILE A 79 -3.93 13.40 9.72
N GLY A 80 -4.38 14.63 10.02
CA GLY A 80 -5.76 14.93 10.40
C GLY A 80 -6.07 14.41 11.81
N SER A 81 -6.67 13.21 11.88
CA SER A 81 -6.96 12.50 13.16
C SER A 81 -6.43 11.08 13.19
N ASN A 82 -5.64 10.68 12.18
CA ASN A 82 -5.17 9.30 12.03
C ASN A 82 -3.66 9.25 12.28
N PRO A 83 -3.19 8.43 13.25
CA PRO A 83 -1.78 8.27 13.49
C PRO A 83 -1.13 7.45 12.37
N VAL A 84 0.04 7.91 11.95
CA VAL A 84 0.99 7.11 11.17
C VAL A 84 1.94 6.48 12.18
N GLU A 85 1.94 5.16 12.25
CA GLU A 85 2.74 4.39 13.19
C GLU A 85 3.82 3.62 12.44
N TYR A 86 4.96 3.42 13.09
CA TYR A 86 5.95 2.45 12.65
C TYR A 86 6.30 1.50 13.78
N SER A 87 6.73 0.29 13.42
CA SER A 87 7.23 -0.73 14.33
C SER A 87 8.44 -1.41 13.72
N VAL A 88 9.56 -1.35 14.43
CA VAL A 88 10.86 -1.89 14.02
C VAL A 88 11.18 -3.10 14.87
N THR A 89 11.64 -4.16 14.23
CA THR A 89 12.12 -5.37 14.89
C THR A 89 13.47 -5.78 14.32
N PHE A 90 14.36 -6.18 15.23
CA PHE A 90 15.69 -6.65 14.89
C PHE A 90 15.73 -8.17 14.97
N TYR A 91 16.11 -8.79 13.86
CA TYR A 91 16.31 -10.22 13.79
C TYR A 91 17.80 -10.55 13.70
N SER A 92 18.18 -11.57 14.47
CA SER A 92 19.47 -12.23 14.28
C SER A 92 19.42 -13.01 12.96
N PRO A 93 20.48 -12.96 12.12
CA PRO A 93 20.55 -13.81 10.94
C PRO A 93 20.45 -15.26 11.35
N SER A 94 19.55 -16.02 10.71
CA SER A 94 19.43 -17.45 10.97
C SER A 94 19.43 -18.23 9.65
N PRO A 95 20.21 -19.32 9.55
CA PRO A 95 20.22 -20.17 8.35
C PRO A 95 18.90 -20.92 8.14
N TRP A 96 17.99 -20.87 9.12
CA TRP A 96 16.70 -21.57 9.12
C TRP A 96 15.51 -20.64 8.85
N SER A 97 15.72 -19.33 8.80
CA SER A 97 14.67 -18.35 8.54
C SER A 97 14.77 -17.79 7.13
N ASN A 98 13.68 -17.93 6.36
CA ASN A 98 13.53 -17.26 5.06
C ASN A 98 13.41 -15.73 5.22
N LEU A 99 13.12 -15.26 6.43
CA LEU A 99 12.93 -13.84 6.73
C LEU A 99 14.26 -13.06 6.74
N CYS A 100 15.32 -13.68 7.27
CA CYS A 100 16.64 -13.08 7.46
C CYS A 100 17.72 -14.17 7.26
N PRO A 101 18.02 -14.56 6.01
CA PRO A 101 18.95 -15.65 5.73
C PRO A 101 20.38 -15.26 6.15
N ALA A 102 21.06 -16.13 6.88
CA ALA A 102 22.47 -15.97 7.27
C ALA A 102 23.41 -16.14 6.07
N THR A 103 23.38 -15.21 5.11
CA THR A 103 24.25 -15.25 3.93
C THR A 103 25.65 -14.71 4.22
N TYR A 104 25.81 -13.89 5.28
CA TYR A 104 27.10 -13.42 5.79
C TYR A 104 27.07 -13.24 7.32
N TYR A 105 28.19 -13.57 7.98
CA TYR A 105 28.40 -13.69 9.44
C TYR A 105 28.20 -12.39 10.25
N LYS A 106 27.79 -11.29 9.60
CA LYS A 106 27.66 -9.97 10.19
C LYS A 106 26.39 -9.22 9.80
N SER A 107 25.47 -9.89 9.10
CA SER A 107 24.28 -9.22 8.55
C SER A 107 23.16 -9.14 9.60
N ILE A 108 22.90 -7.96 10.15
CA ILE A 108 21.66 -7.74 10.91
C ILE A 108 20.51 -7.61 9.92
N CYS A 109 19.33 -8.01 10.35
CA CYS A 109 18.12 -7.87 9.56
C CYS A 109 17.16 -6.97 10.33
N ILE A 110 16.91 -5.79 9.77
CA ILE A 110 15.98 -4.82 10.33
C ILE A 110 14.71 -4.91 9.50
N ILE A 111 13.59 -5.20 10.16
CA ILE A 111 12.28 -5.16 9.53
C ILE A 111 11.50 -4.04 10.19
N SER A 112 11.02 -3.12 9.38
CA SER A 112 10.14 -2.05 9.82
C SER A 112 8.79 -2.19 9.16
N THR A 113 7.76 -2.00 9.94
CA THR A 113 6.38 -2.07 9.49
C THR A 113 5.68 -0.76 9.80
N GLY A 114 5.26 -0.06 8.76
CA GLY A 114 4.47 1.16 8.87
C GLY A 114 2.98 0.86 8.73
N LYS A 115 2.17 1.58 9.51
CA LYS A 115 0.72 1.41 9.56
C LYS A 115 0.06 2.78 9.46
N PHE A 116 -0.94 2.86 8.59
CA PHE A 116 -1.81 4.01 8.47
C PHE A 116 -3.24 3.55 8.15
N LEU A 117 -4.18 3.87 9.04
CA LEU A 117 -5.55 3.36 8.98
C LEU A 117 -5.54 1.82 8.90
N ASP A 118 -6.23 1.26 7.90
CA ASP A 118 -6.35 -0.18 7.65
C ASP A 118 -5.23 -0.75 6.78
N ASN A 119 -4.25 0.08 6.37
CA ASN A 119 -3.15 -0.36 5.51
C ASN A 119 -1.85 -0.48 6.29
N GLN A 120 -1.13 -1.57 6.00
CA GLN A 120 0.16 -1.87 6.59
C GLN A 120 1.16 -2.25 5.49
N ARG A 121 2.38 -1.72 5.59
CA ARG A 121 3.49 -2.04 4.69
C ARG A 121 4.71 -2.38 5.51
N ALA A 122 5.44 -3.40 5.07
CA ALA A 122 6.69 -3.81 5.68
C ALA A 122 7.83 -3.57 4.69
N VAL A 123 8.95 -3.08 5.23
CA VAL A 123 10.22 -2.92 4.53
C VAL A 123 11.25 -3.68 5.34
N SER A 124 12.12 -4.42 4.67
CA SER A 124 13.25 -5.10 5.29
C SER A 124 14.55 -4.62 4.68
N SER A 125 15.58 -4.50 5.52
CA SER A 125 16.93 -4.18 5.10
C SER A 125 17.91 -5.11 5.80
N ASN A 126 18.85 -5.65 5.02
CA ASN A 126 19.91 -6.53 5.50
C ASN A 126 21.24 -5.81 5.32
N TYR A 127 22.04 -5.73 6.38
CA TYR A 127 23.35 -5.07 6.36
C TYR A 127 24.36 -5.84 7.19
#